data_AF-A0A358Y1T0-F1
#
_entry.id   AF-A0A358Y1T0-F1
#
_cell.length_a   1.000
_cell.length_b   1.000
_cell.length_c   1.000
_cell.angle_alpha   90.00
_cell.angle_beta   90.00
_cell.angle_gamma   90.00
#
_symmetry.space_group_name_H-M   'P 1'
#
loop_
_entity.id
_entity.type
_entity.pdbx_description
1 polymer ?
#
loop_
_entity_poly.entity_id
_entity_poly.type
_entity_poly.pdbx_seq_one_letter_code
_entity_poly.pdbx_strand_id
1 'polypeptide(L)'
;MEEEVQEKKKTKRWKKWLKYSYLTVLYLLAALGGFIVCLYIAVEFKLTNVEGAIDIKNRYFSDIADKYGDELIKDGAANPKEEILVFQKIGIIAKYRPANAKSIMEAYLTDRNLVTANRMIDAFALMLKDNQNFTSELSKVGSQTEYNTESVYEWSNYTVWKQFSQALVKDKKAIDSVSRLTGVESRTIIVCVIAEQLRMFNSGREKFKQYVYPYARLILPTNRGYGVSGILEHTALRIENTLFKPNDPFYPGDYFKKIINIRDSFPDRVVDTIRAHRHKTIQRLIQGGDHYYSYLYTALLLRQFQSHWESKGFTLANRPEVLGTLFNLGYQKSKPKKDPQVGGSTFKVGDKKYTFGGICFEFYYSGELQKEFPITGRGFIPVKELEVINKPLIERINKRIKEAEKKGEEAAKKRQLAEKKTTENI
;
A
#
# COMPACT_ATOMS: atom_id res chain seq x y z
N MET A 1 97.44 -47.02 -7.03
CA MET A 1 97.83 -45.92 -7.94
C MET A 1 96.73 -45.56 -8.96
N GLU A 2 95.80 -46.46 -9.29
CA GLU A 2 94.64 -46.13 -10.17
C GLU A 2 93.48 -45.39 -9.48
N GLU A 3 93.27 -45.56 -8.17
CA GLU A 3 92.19 -44.88 -7.45
C GLU A 3 92.41 -43.37 -7.30
N GLU A 4 93.63 -42.91 -7.02
CA GLU A 4 93.95 -41.47 -6.86
C GLU A 4 93.78 -40.66 -8.16
N VAL A 5 93.97 -41.28 -9.34
CA VAL A 5 93.85 -40.62 -10.64
C VAL A 5 92.38 -40.50 -11.07
N GLN A 6 91.54 -41.48 -10.72
CA GLN A 6 90.10 -41.44 -10.96
C GLN A 6 89.40 -40.41 -10.06
N GLU A 7 89.80 -40.30 -8.80
CA GLU A 7 89.21 -39.37 -7.83
C GLU A 7 89.53 -37.90 -8.17
N LYS A 8 90.76 -37.61 -8.61
CA LYS A 8 91.17 -36.28 -9.13
C LYS A 8 90.46 -35.89 -10.43
N LYS A 9 90.10 -36.85 -11.29
CA LYS A 9 89.32 -36.60 -12.52
C LYS A 9 87.83 -36.35 -12.23
N LYS A 10 87.22 -37.10 -11.30
CA LYS A 10 85.82 -36.89 -10.87
C LYS A 10 85.65 -35.53 -10.18
N THR A 11 86.54 -35.15 -9.28
CA THR A 11 86.52 -33.83 -8.60
C THR A 11 86.71 -32.66 -9.58
N LYS A 12 87.57 -32.78 -10.61
CA LYS A 12 87.71 -31.76 -11.66
C LYS A 12 86.46 -31.63 -12.54
N ARG A 13 85.79 -32.74 -12.89
CA ARG A 13 84.52 -32.73 -13.65
C ARG A 13 83.37 -32.15 -12.84
N TRP A 14 83.28 -32.49 -11.56
CA TRP A 14 82.25 -31.98 -10.65
C TRP A 14 82.40 -30.47 -10.41
N LYS A 15 83.63 -29.98 -10.18
CA LYS A 15 83.91 -28.53 -10.08
C LYS A 15 83.58 -27.77 -11.36
N LYS A 16 83.80 -28.36 -12.54
CA LYS A 16 83.40 -27.77 -13.83
C LYS A 16 81.87 -27.73 -13.97
N TRP A 17 81.18 -28.83 -13.66
CA TRP A 17 79.72 -28.89 -13.72
C TRP A 17 79.06 -27.87 -12.79
N LEU A 18 79.51 -27.79 -11.52
CA LEU A 18 79.06 -26.77 -10.57
C LEU A 18 79.31 -25.34 -11.05
N LYS A 19 80.46 -25.09 -11.69
CA LYS A 19 80.77 -23.77 -12.24
C LYS A 19 79.81 -23.40 -13.37
N TYR A 20 79.53 -24.34 -14.29
CA TYR A 20 78.58 -24.09 -15.38
C TYR A 20 77.14 -23.96 -14.88
N SER A 21 76.69 -24.80 -13.96
CA SER A 21 75.35 -24.69 -13.39
C SER A 21 75.16 -23.39 -12.59
N TYR A 22 76.17 -22.97 -11.82
CA TYR A 22 76.16 -21.67 -11.14
C TYR A 22 76.07 -20.51 -12.14
N LEU A 23 76.88 -20.54 -13.20
CA LEU A 23 76.83 -19.52 -14.26
C LEU A 23 75.46 -19.50 -14.97
N THR A 24 74.88 -20.66 -15.29
CA THR A 24 73.55 -20.74 -15.90
C THR A 24 72.47 -20.15 -14.99
N VAL A 25 72.48 -20.49 -13.71
CA VAL A 25 71.53 -19.92 -12.72
C VAL A 25 71.74 -18.41 -12.57
N LEU A 26 73.00 -17.95 -12.54
CA LEU A 26 73.33 -16.52 -12.46
C LEU A 26 72.80 -15.76 -13.69
N TYR A 27 72.98 -16.29 -14.90
CA TYR A 27 72.47 -15.66 -16.12
C TYR A 27 70.94 -15.67 -16.18
N LEU A 28 70.28 -16.73 -15.72
CA LEU A 28 68.81 -16.76 -15.63
C LEU A 28 68.27 -15.74 -14.62
N LEU A 29 68.90 -15.61 -13.45
CA LEU A 29 68.54 -14.60 -12.46
C LEU A 29 68.82 -13.18 -12.98
N ALA A 30 69.93 -12.96 -13.69
CA ALA A 30 70.24 -11.68 -14.32
C ALA A 30 69.23 -11.33 -15.44
N ALA A 31 68.81 -12.31 -16.24
CA ALA A 31 67.79 -12.11 -17.26
C ALA A 31 66.41 -11.79 -16.64
N LEU A 32 66.04 -12.47 -15.56
CA LEU A 32 64.81 -12.18 -14.81
C LEU A 32 64.85 -10.78 -14.19
N GLY A 33 65.98 -10.42 -13.57
CA GLY A 33 66.19 -9.08 -13.01
C GLY A 33 66.13 -8.00 -14.09
N GLY A 34 66.77 -8.23 -15.23
CA GLY A 34 66.69 -7.34 -16.40
C GLY A 34 65.26 -7.17 -16.90
N PHE A 35 64.49 -8.26 -17.00
CA PHE A 35 63.09 -8.21 -17.41
C PHE A 35 62.21 -7.41 -16.43
N ILE A 36 62.41 -7.61 -15.12
CA ILE A 36 61.68 -6.84 -14.09
C ILE A 36 62.05 -5.35 -14.14
N VAL A 37 63.33 -5.01 -14.34
CA VAL A 37 63.77 -3.62 -14.51
C VAL A 37 63.17 -3.01 -15.77
N CYS A 38 63.14 -3.73 -16.89
CA CYS A 38 62.47 -3.28 -18.12
C CYS A 38 60.97 -3.06 -17.92
N LEU A 39 60.27 -3.95 -17.19
CA LEU A 39 58.86 -3.76 -16.84
C LEU A 39 58.65 -2.55 -15.93
N TYR A 40 59.51 -2.37 -14.92
CA TYR A 40 59.46 -1.22 -14.03
C TYR A 40 59.65 0.08 -14.82
N ILE A 41 60.63 0.14 -15.73
CA ILE A 41 60.85 1.27 -16.64
C ILE A 41 59.62 1.48 -17.54
N ALA A 42 59.03 0.40 -18.08
CA ALA A 42 57.84 0.52 -18.93
C ALA A 42 56.63 1.11 -18.18
N VAL A 43 56.46 0.78 -16.89
CA VAL A 43 55.40 1.33 -16.04
C VAL A 43 55.72 2.76 -15.58
N GLU A 44 56.94 3.03 -15.10
CA GLU A 44 57.38 4.34 -14.61
C GLU A 44 57.32 5.41 -15.71
N PHE A 45 57.75 5.06 -16.92
CA PHE A 45 57.67 5.93 -18.09
C PHE A 45 56.32 5.87 -18.81
N LYS A 46 55.32 5.17 -18.24
CA LYS A 46 53.95 5.06 -18.77
C LYS A 46 53.90 4.54 -20.22
N LEU A 47 54.89 3.76 -20.65
CA LEU A 47 55.02 3.22 -22.01
C LEU A 47 53.91 2.20 -22.35
N THR A 48 53.23 1.66 -21.32
CA THR A 48 52.08 0.76 -21.47
C THR A 48 50.73 1.43 -21.20
N ASN A 49 50.69 2.76 -20.99
CA ASN A 49 49.43 3.46 -20.88
C ASN A 49 48.73 3.44 -22.23
N VAL A 50 47.64 2.70 -22.32
CA VAL A 50 46.73 2.80 -23.45
C VAL A 50 46.00 4.13 -23.32
N GLU A 51 46.12 5.01 -24.32
CA GLU A 51 45.30 6.23 -24.36
C GLU A 51 43.83 5.84 -24.23
N GLY A 52 43.12 6.49 -23.30
CA GLY A 52 41.69 6.25 -23.11
C GLY A 52 40.94 6.57 -24.41
N ALA A 53 40.09 5.65 -24.87
CA ALA A 53 39.27 5.90 -26.05
C ALA A 53 38.18 6.93 -25.75
N ILE A 54 38.03 7.92 -26.63
CA ILE A 54 36.91 8.88 -26.59
C ILE A 54 35.70 8.23 -27.25
N ASP A 55 34.55 8.21 -26.56
CA ASP A 55 33.31 7.62 -27.10
C ASP A 55 32.82 8.42 -28.32
N ILE A 56 32.35 7.71 -29.35
CA ILE A 56 31.79 8.31 -30.58
C ILE A 56 30.58 9.21 -30.25
N LYS A 57 29.91 8.97 -29.13
CA LYS A 57 28.78 9.74 -28.63
C LYS A 57 29.16 10.86 -27.66
N ASN A 58 30.45 11.12 -27.44
CA ASN A 58 30.93 12.13 -26.48
C ASN A 58 30.24 13.50 -26.65
N ARG A 59 30.04 13.95 -27.90
CA ARG A 59 29.31 15.19 -28.18
C ARG A 59 27.87 15.17 -27.65
N TYR A 60 27.15 14.06 -27.83
CA TYR A 60 25.79 13.92 -27.30
C TYR A 60 25.76 13.85 -25.77
N PHE A 61 26.79 13.31 -25.14
CA PHE A 61 26.89 13.28 -23.68
C PHE A 61 27.03 14.70 -23.12
N SER A 62 27.87 15.54 -23.74
CA SER A 62 27.97 16.97 -23.40
C SER A 62 26.63 17.69 -23.60
N ASP A 63 25.97 17.49 -24.73
CA ASP A 63 24.67 18.11 -25.01
C ASP A 63 23.61 17.76 -23.94
N ILE A 64 23.55 16.49 -23.50
CA ILE A 64 22.60 16.05 -22.45
C ILE A 64 22.95 16.64 -21.07
N ALA A 65 24.24 16.78 -20.76
CA ALA A 65 24.70 17.31 -19.48
C ALA A 65 24.25 18.76 -19.26
N ASP A 66 24.33 19.57 -20.31
CA ASP A 66 24.03 21.01 -20.27
C ASP A 66 22.54 21.32 -20.48
N LYS A 67 21.76 20.37 -20.99
CA LYS A 67 20.34 20.55 -21.35
C LYS A 67 19.41 20.76 -20.16
N TYR A 68 19.78 20.28 -18.98
CA TYR A 68 18.93 20.32 -17.78
C TYR A 68 19.65 21.07 -16.65
N GLY A 69 19.32 22.35 -16.47
CA GLY A 69 19.89 23.27 -15.47
C GLY A 69 18.88 23.82 -14.45
N ASP A 70 19.26 24.90 -13.75
CA ASP A 70 18.58 25.52 -12.60
C ASP A 70 17.06 25.70 -12.72
N GLU A 71 16.51 25.85 -13.93
CA GLU A 71 15.07 26.06 -14.17
C GLU A 71 14.20 24.87 -13.76
N LEU A 72 14.69 23.63 -13.88
CA LEU A 72 13.99 22.43 -13.38
C LEU A 72 14.35 22.10 -11.92
N ILE A 73 15.40 22.72 -11.39
CA ILE A 73 15.88 22.55 -10.01
C ILE A 73 15.20 23.57 -9.07
N LYS A 74 14.86 24.77 -9.57
CA LYS A 74 14.29 25.87 -8.78
C LYS A 74 12.81 25.68 -8.38
N ASP A 75 12.06 24.89 -9.13
CA ASP A 75 10.68 24.55 -8.79
C ASP A 75 10.61 23.13 -8.21
N GLY A 76 10.84 23.02 -6.89
CA GLY A 76 10.49 21.82 -6.10
C GLY A 76 8.98 21.52 -6.08
N ALA A 77 8.17 22.31 -6.78
CA ALA A 77 6.79 22.02 -7.11
C ALA A 77 6.74 21.40 -8.51
N ALA A 78 6.24 20.16 -8.61
CA ALA A 78 6.07 19.45 -9.88
C ALA A 78 5.43 20.36 -10.94
N ASN A 79 6.16 20.66 -12.03
CA ASN A 79 5.60 21.32 -13.20
C ASN A 79 4.65 20.32 -13.89
N PRO A 80 3.31 20.49 -13.81
CA PRO A 80 2.38 19.45 -14.24
C PRO A 80 2.50 19.15 -15.75
N LYS A 81 2.84 20.17 -16.54
CA LYS A 81 3.08 20.01 -17.97
C LYS A 81 4.29 19.10 -18.22
N GLU A 82 5.39 19.35 -17.53
CA GLU A 82 6.63 18.57 -17.71
C GLU A 82 6.45 17.12 -17.23
N GLU A 83 5.73 16.89 -16.14
CA GLU A 83 5.37 15.55 -15.66
C GLU A 83 4.53 14.78 -16.71
N ILE A 84 3.56 15.43 -17.35
CA ILE A 84 2.78 14.84 -18.44
C ILE A 84 3.68 14.45 -19.61
N LEU A 85 4.61 15.32 -20.00
CA LEU A 85 5.54 15.02 -21.09
C LEU A 85 6.44 13.83 -20.76
N VAL A 86 6.94 13.74 -19.51
CA VAL A 86 7.69 12.57 -19.04
C VAL A 86 6.87 11.29 -19.19
N PHE A 87 5.60 11.28 -18.77
CA PHE A 87 4.73 10.11 -18.93
C PHE A 87 4.47 9.75 -20.40
N GLN A 88 4.25 10.74 -21.28
CA GLN A 88 4.09 10.49 -22.71
C GLN A 88 5.35 9.87 -23.32
N LYS A 89 6.53 10.43 -23.01
CA LYS A 89 7.83 9.89 -23.46
C LYS A 89 8.02 8.46 -22.96
N ILE A 90 7.75 8.17 -21.69
CA ILE A 90 7.82 6.81 -21.14
C ILE A 90 6.84 5.87 -21.86
N GLY A 91 5.63 6.32 -22.18
CA GLY A 91 4.66 5.55 -22.96
C GLY A 91 5.17 5.17 -24.36
N ILE A 92 5.82 6.11 -25.05
CA ILE A 92 6.48 5.83 -26.34
C ILE A 92 7.62 4.82 -26.13
N ILE A 93 8.49 5.04 -25.14
CA ILE A 93 9.57 4.09 -24.81
C ILE A 93 9.01 2.69 -24.57
N ALA A 94 7.87 2.56 -23.89
CA ALA A 94 7.24 1.27 -23.58
C ALA A 94 6.84 0.48 -24.82
N LYS A 95 6.46 1.15 -25.91
CA LYS A 95 6.14 0.54 -27.22
C LYS A 95 7.35 -0.16 -27.84
N TYR A 96 8.56 0.37 -27.64
CA TYR A 96 9.79 -0.16 -28.25
C TYR A 96 10.60 -1.04 -27.30
N ARG A 97 10.68 -0.66 -26.02
CA ARG A 97 11.47 -1.31 -24.97
C ARG A 97 10.75 -1.18 -23.60
N PRO A 98 9.82 -2.09 -23.28
CA PRO A 98 9.04 -2.02 -22.04
C PRO A 98 9.89 -2.12 -20.75
N ALA A 99 11.01 -2.85 -20.78
CA ALA A 99 11.91 -2.96 -19.63
C ALA A 99 12.55 -1.61 -19.24
N ASN A 100 12.94 -0.80 -20.22
CA ASN A 100 13.52 0.52 -19.98
C ASN A 100 12.45 1.51 -19.53
N ALA A 101 11.26 1.50 -20.14
CA ALA A 101 10.14 2.33 -19.69
C ALA A 101 9.79 2.06 -18.23
N LYS A 102 9.74 0.78 -17.83
CA LYS A 102 9.53 0.38 -16.43
C LYS A 102 10.61 0.95 -15.51
N SER A 103 11.89 0.79 -15.87
CA SER A 103 13.01 1.26 -15.05
C SER A 103 12.99 2.79 -14.86
N ILE A 104 12.68 3.54 -15.92
CA ILE A 104 12.56 5.00 -15.88
C ILE A 104 11.37 5.42 -15.00
N MET A 105 10.22 4.78 -15.18
CA MET A 105 9.03 5.05 -14.37
C MET A 105 9.28 4.77 -12.89
N GLU A 106 9.91 3.65 -12.55
CA GLU A 106 10.24 3.29 -11.16
C GLU A 106 11.18 4.30 -10.51
N ALA A 107 12.20 4.75 -11.24
CA ALA A 107 13.10 5.81 -10.77
C ALA A 107 12.32 7.10 -10.49
N TYR A 108 11.52 7.56 -11.46
CA TYR A 108 10.71 8.76 -11.30
C TYR A 108 9.71 8.69 -10.14
N LEU A 109 9.04 7.54 -9.96
CA LEU A 109 8.08 7.38 -8.86
C LEU A 109 8.75 7.37 -7.48
N THR A 110 10.04 7.09 -7.41
CA THR A 110 10.81 7.04 -6.16
C THR A 110 11.18 8.43 -5.66
N ASP A 111 11.70 9.29 -6.53
CA ASP A 111 12.26 10.60 -6.14
C ASP A 111 11.47 11.81 -6.68
N ARG A 112 10.52 11.57 -7.60
CA ARG A 112 9.76 12.59 -8.34
C ARG A 112 10.64 13.61 -9.07
N ASN A 113 11.87 13.22 -9.41
CA ASN A 113 12.85 14.09 -10.03
C ASN A 113 12.69 14.09 -11.56
N LEU A 114 12.08 15.16 -12.06
CA LEU A 114 11.87 15.37 -13.50
C LEU A 114 13.19 15.48 -14.29
N VAL A 115 14.26 16.02 -13.68
CA VAL A 115 15.59 16.11 -14.30
C VAL A 115 16.17 14.73 -14.50
N THR A 116 16.16 13.89 -13.45
CA THR A 116 16.65 12.50 -13.53
C THR A 116 15.86 11.72 -14.59
N ALA A 117 14.53 11.78 -14.54
CA ALA A 117 13.68 11.08 -15.50
C ALA A 117 13.97 11.49 -16.96
N ASN A 118 14.04 12.79 -17.23
CA ASN A 118 14.36 13.30 -18.56
C ASN A 118 15.77 12.91 -19.03
N ARG A 119 16.79 12.94 -18.15
CA ARG A 119 18.14 12.45 -18.49
C ARG A 119 18.15 10.96 -18.83
N MET A 120 17.39 10.14 -18.10
CA MET A 120 17.26 8.71 -18.43
C MET A 120 16.55 8.49 -19.77
N ILE A 121 15.53 9.30 -20.07
CA ILE A 121 14.83 9.29 -21.36
C ILE A 121 15.78 9.67 -22.50
N ASP A 122 16.56 10.74 -22.36
CA ASP A 122 17.50 11.19 -23.38
C ASP A 122 18.62 10.15 -23.62
N ALA A 123 19.14 9.55 -22.55
CA ALA A 123 20.10 8.46 -22.65
C ALA A 123 19.51 7.26 -23.43
N PHE A 124 18.24 6.91 -23.18
CA PHE A 124 17.55 5.88 -23.95
C PHE A 124 17.35 6.30 -25.41
N ALA A 125 16.91 7.53 -25.67
CA ALA A 125 16.66 8.04 -27.00
C ALA A 125 17.94 8.02 -27.86
N LEU A 126 19.09 8.32 -27.25
CA LEU A 126 20.40 8.23 -27.88
C LEU A 126 20.77 6.79 -28.32
N MET A 127 20.26 5.77 -27.64
CA MET A 127 20.45 4.36 -28.03
C MET A 127 19.57 3.94 -29.22
N LEU A 128 18.47 4.67 -29.46
CA LEU A 128 17.55 4.43 -30.57
C LEU A 128 17.57 5.55 -31.62
N LYS A 129 18.61 6.38 -31.65
CA LYS A 129 18.69 7.56 -32.54
C LYS A 129 18.46 7.22 -34.02
N ASP A 130 18.91 6.04 -34.45
CA ASP A 130 18.82 5.58 -35.85
C ASP A 130 17.45 4.94 -36.18
N ASN A 131 16.58 4.76 -35.18
CA ASN A 131 15.22 4.27 -35.38
C ASN A 131 14.29 5.45 -35.72
N GLN A 132 14.05 5.65 -37.02
CA GLN A 132 13.25 6.76 -37.54
C GLN A 132 11.81 6.80 -36.97
N ASN A 133 11.17 5.64 -36.77
CA ASN A 133 9.81 5.58 -36.23
C ASN A 133 9.79 6.05 -34.77
N PHE A 134 10.75 5.59 -33.96
CA PHE A 134 10.89 6.03 -32.59
C PHE A 134 11.16 7.54 -32.51
N THR A 135 12.14 8.03 -33.27
CA THR A 135 12.51 9.45 -33.28
C THR A 135 11.35 10.34 -33.73
N SER A 136 10.57 9.91 -34.76
CA SER A 136 9.40 10.65 -35.24
C SER A 136 8.24 10.69 -34.24
N GLU A 137 8.00 9.60 -33.51
CA GLU A 137 6.99 9.58 -32.45
C GLU A 137 7.42 10.45 -31.26
N LEU A 138 8.69 10.34 -30.85
CA LEU A 138 9.23 11.11 -29.73
C LEU A 138 9.23 12.61 -30.02
N SER A 139 9.52 13.03 -31.27
CA SER A 139 9.52 14.46 -31.65
C SER A 139 8.12 15.08 -31.67
N LYS A 140 7.05 14.27 -31.71
CA LYS A 140 5.65 14.76 -31.70
C LYS A 140 5.12 14.97 -30.28
N VAL A 141 5.83 14.50 -29.25
CA VAL A 141 5.47 14.73 -27.85
C VAL A 141 5.44 16.23 -27.57
N GLY A 142 4.41 16.70 -26.86
CA GLY A 142 4.24 18.12 -26.58
C GLY A 142 3.59 18.94 -27.70
N SER A 143 3.18 18.32 -28.81
CA SER A 143 2.43 19.01 -29.87
C SER A 143 1.03 19.46 -29.44
N GLN A 144 0.49 18.89 -28.36
CA GLN A 144 -0.80 19.30 -27.79
C GLN A 144 -0.63 20.57 -26.96
N THR A 145 -1.50 21.56 -27.20
CA THR A 145 -1.47 22.87 -26.56
C THR A 145 -2.20 22.90 -25.21
N GLU A 146 -3.17 22.01 -25.02
CA GLU A 146 -3.99 21.93 -23.80
C GLU A 146 -4.00 20.51 -23.24
N TYR A 147 -3.83 20.40 -21.93
CA TYR A 147 -3.92 19.14 -21.19
C TYR A 147 -5.00 19.26 -20.12
N ASN A 148 -5.94 18.31 -20.11
CA ASN A 148 -6.84 18.18 -18.98
C ASN A 148 -6.11 17.42 -17.85
N THR A 149 -5.84 18.12 -16.75
CA THR A 149 -5.18 17.57 -15.57
C THR A 149 -6.17 16.97 -14.56
N GLU A 150 -7.46 17.09 -14.81
CA GLU A 150 -8.50 16.54 -13.95
C GLU A 150 -8.60 15.02 -14.09
N SER A 151 -8.97 14.38 -12.99
CA SER A 151 -9.30 12.96 -12.98
C SER A 151 -10.58 12.71 -13.77
N VAL A 152 -10.62 11.56 -14.46
CA VAL A 152 -11.85 11.02 -15.06
C VAL A 152 -12.93 10.72 -14.02
N TYR A 153 -12.52 10.56 -12.75
CA TYR A 153 -13.41 10.40 -11.61
C TYR A 153 -13.78 11.78 -11.05
N GLU A 154 -14.88 12.35 -11.55
CA GLU A 154 -15.35 13.71 -11.23
C GLU A 154 -15.40 14.00 -9.71
N TRP A 155 -15.83 13.03 -8.89
CA TRP A 155 -15.89 13.17 -7.43
C TRP A 155 -14.52 13.44 -6.79
N SER A 156 -13.41 13.01 -7.41
CA SER A 156 -12.05 13.18 -6.88
C SER A 156 -11.47 14.57 -7.17
N ASN A 157 -12.04 15.31 -8.13
CA ASN A 157 -11.57 16.64 -8.52
C ASN A 157 -11.95 17.73 -7.49
N TYR A 158 -12.93 17.46 -6.63
CA TYR A 158 -13.38 18.42 -5.62
C TYR A 158 -12.38 18.58 -4.47
N THR A 159 -12.14 19.81 -4.01
CA THR A 159 -11.27 20.09 -2.85
C THR A 159 -11.71 19.36 -1.57
N VAL A 160 -13.03 19.18 -1.42
CA VAL A 160 -13.64 18.40 -0.34
C VAL A 160 -13.14 16.96 -0.30
N TRP A 161 -12.90 16.34 -1.47
CA TRP A 161 -12.37 14.99 -1.55
C TRP A 161 -10.99 14.88 -0.88
N LYS A 162 -10.13 15.88 -1.07
CA LYS A 162 -8.78 15.92 -0.46
C LYS A 162 -8.86 15.98 1.07
N GLN A 163 -9.75 16.81 1.62
CA GLN A 163 -9.95 16.91 3.08
C GLN A 163 -10.53 15.62 3.68
N PHE A 164 -11.50 15.03 2.97
CA PHE A 164 -12.10 13.77 3.37
C PHE A 164 -11.09 12.61 3.35
N SER A 165 -10.24 12.56 2.33
CA SER A 165 -9.12 11.62 2.24
C SER A 165 -8.19 11.73 3.44
N GLN A 166 -7.83 12.95 3.86
CA GLN A 166 -7.02 13.16 5.06
C GLN A 166 -7.72 12.66 6.34
N ALA A 167 -9.04 12.79 6.44
CA ALA A 167 -9.82 12.25 7.57
C ALA A 167 -9.76 10.72 7.62
N LEU A 168 -9.92 10.04 6.48
CA LEU A 168 -9.78 8.58 6.40
C LEU A 168 -8.37 8.10 6.74
N VAL A 169 -7.33 8.83 6.31
CA VAL A 169 -5.94 8.48 6.62
C VAL A 169 -5.65 8.56 8.12
N LYS A 170 -6.27 9.50 8.85
CA LYS A 170 -6.17 9.55 10.33
C LYS A 170 -6.73 8.28 10.99
N ASP A 171 -7.75 7.68 10.39
CA ASP A 171 -8.39 6.45 10.88
C ASP A 171 -7.70 5.16 10.40
N LYS A 172 -6.62 5.25 9.63
CA LYS A 172 -5.93 4.10 9.02
C LYS A 172 -5.64 2.98 10.03
N LYS A 173 -5.17 3.33 11.23
CA LYS A 173 -4.86 2.37 12.28
C LYS A 173 -6.09 1.57 12.73
N ALA A 174 -7.25 2.23 12.86
CA ALA A 174 -8.50 1.57 13.22
C ALA A 174 -8.98 0.65 12.08
N ILE A 175 -8.95 1.15 10.84
CA ILE A 175 -9.33 0.40 9.64
C ILE A 175 -8.46 -0.85 9.46
N ASP A 176 -7.13 -0.72 9.55
CA ASP A 176 -6.20 -1.85 9.42
C ASP A 176 -6.35 -2.87 10.56
N SER A 177 -6.66 -2.40 11.77
CA SER A 177 -6.93 -3.28 12.91
C SER A 177 -8.20 -4.11 12.67
N VAL A 178 -9.26 -3.48 12.17
CA VAL A 178 -10.50 -4.18 11.77
C VAL A 178 -10.24 -5.14 10.62
N SER A 179 -9.49 -4.72 9.60
CA SER A 179 -9.11 -5.54 8.44
C SER A 179 -8.38 -6.80 8.89
N ARG A 180 -7.37 -6.66 9.76
CA ARG A 180 -6.65 -7.79 10.35
C ARG A 180 -7.59 -8.74 11.11
N LEU A 181 -8.49 -8.21 11.93
CA LEU A 181 -9.39 -9.02 12.76
C LEU A 181 -10.46 -9.74 11.94
N THR A 182 -11.00 -9.09 10.93
CA THR A 182 -12.14 -9.59 10.14
C THR A 182 -11.72 -10.31 8.86
N GLY A 183 -10.47 -10.12 8.45
CA GLY A 183 -9.94 -10.53 7.15
C GLY A 183 -10.58 -9.85 5.96
N VAL A 184 -11.35 -8.77 6.17
CA VAL A 184 -11.88 -7.96 5.08
C VAL A 184 -10.84 -6.91 4.75
N GLU A 185 -10.43 -6.82 3.50
CA GLU A 185 -9.42 -5.86 3.07
C GLU A 185 -9.78 -4.41 3.47
N SER A 186 -8.80 -3.64 3.96
CA SER A 186 -9.00 -2.24 4.37
C SER A 186 -9.67 -1.40 3.29
N ARG A 187 -9.26 -1.56 2.02
CA ARG A 187 -9.87 -0.88 0.87
C ARG A 187 -11.34 -1.29 0.65
N THR A 188 -11.65 -2.57 0.79
CA THR A 188 -13.03 -3.09 0.74
C THR A 188 -13.90 -2.57 1.90
N ILE A 189 -13.34 -2.29 3.07
CA ILE A 189 -14.09 -1.66 4.18
C ILE A 189 -14.46 -0.21 3.83
N ILE A 190 -13.49 0.56 3.33
CA ILE A 190 -13.70 2.01 3.11
C ILE A 190 -14.57 2.32 1.89
N VAL A 191 -14.75 1.44 0.91
CA VAL A 191 -15.65 1.72 -0.24
C VAL A 191 -17.05 2.12 0.21
N CYS A 192 -17.60 1.44 1.23
CA CYS A 192 -18.93 1.73 1.76
C CYS A 192 -18.96 3.05 2.54
N VAL A 193 -17.88 3.35 3.28
CA VAL A 193 -17.73 4.62 4.00
C VAL A 193 -17.71 5.78 3.01
N ILE A 194 -16.95 5.64 1.92
CA ILE A 194 -16.79 6.66 0.89
C ILE A 194 -18.10 6.95 0.18
N ALA A 195 -18.79 5.89 -0.27
CA ALA A 195 -20.08 6.02 -0.90
C ALA A 195 -21.09 6.73 0.00
N GLU A 196 -21.10 6.43 1.29
CA GLU A 196 -21.98 7.09 2.25
C GLU A 196 -21.60 8.56 2.48
N GLN A 197 -20.32 8.86 2.68
CA GLN A 197 -19.85 10.22 2.95
C GLN A 197 -20.05 11.13 1.74
N LEU A 198 -19.84 10.64 0.51
CA LEU A 198 -20.17 11.35 -0.72
C LEU A 198 -21.68 11.59 -0.89
N ARG A 199 -22.52 10.59 -0.54
CA ARG A 199 -23.99 10.74 -0.53
C ARG A 199 -24.45 11.81 0.46
N MET A 200 -23.84 11.85 1.64
CA MET A 200 -24.12 12.84 2.68
C MET A 200 -23.66 14.25 2.30
N PHE A 201 -22.53 14.37 1.58
CA PHE A 201 -22.05 15.65 1.05
C PHE A 201 -23.10 16.33 0.15
N ASN A 202 -23.68 15.58 -0.78
CA ASN A 202 -24.63 16.15 -1.74
C ASN A 202 -26.01 16.47 -1.13
N SER A 203 -26.46 15.68 -0.15
CA SER A 203 -27.77 15.87 0.50
C SER A 203 -27.76 16.85 1.68
N GLY A 204 -26.57 17.28 2.14
CA GLY A 204 -26.40 18.10 3.34
C GLY A 204 -25.23 19.09 3.28
N ARG A 205 -25.02 19.73 2.11
CA ARG A 205 -23.86 20.61 1.80
C ARG A 205 -23.54 21.64 2.90
N GLU A 206 -24.55 22.24 3.53
CA GLU A 206 -24.37 23.23 4.60
C GLU A 206 -23.89 22.63 5.93
N LYS A 207 -24.41 21.47 6.33
CA LYS A 207 -23.87 20.74 7.51
C LYS A 207 -22.45 20.23 7.24
N PHE A 208 -22.16 19.84 6.01
CA PHE A 208 -20.81 19.39 5.63
C PHE A 208 -19.77 20.53 5.72
N LYS A 209 -20.10 21.73 5.23
CA LYS A 209 -19.26 22.94 5.39
C LYS A 209 -19.00 23.31 6.85
N GLN A 210 -19.95 23.03 7.76
CA GLN A 210 -19.80 23.34 9.18
C GLN A 210 -18.86 22.36 9.93
N TYR A 211 -18.83 21.08 9.57
CA TYR A 211 -18.11 20.04 10.35
C TYR A 211 -16.87 19.47 9.67
N VAL A 212 -16.85 19.37 8.34
CA VAL A 212 -15.75 18.72 7.62
C VAL A 212 -14.68 19.73 7.18
N TYR A 213 -15.09 20.88 6.66
CA TYR A 213 -14.18 21.94 6.20
C TYR A 213 -13.22 22.47 7.29
N PRO A 214 -13.67 22.76 8.53
CA PRO A 214 -12.78 23.32 9.56
C PRO A 214 -11.93 22.27 10.30
N TYR A 215 -12.32 21.00 10.33
CA TYR A 215 -11.71 20.01 11.23
C TYR A 215 -11.19 18.73 10.56
N ALA A 216 -11.46 18.52 9.26
CA ALA A 216 -11.15 17.28 8.55
C ALA A 216 -11.57 16.03 9.36
N ARG A 217 -12.86 15.98 9.71
CA ARG A 217 -13.53 14.90 10.46
C ARG A 217 -14.62 14.26 9.60
N LEU A 218 -14.86 12.96 9.80
CA LEU A 218 -15.95 12.23 9.17
C LEU A 218 -17.30 12.62 9.78
N ILE A 219 -18.37 12.59 8.99
CA ILE A 219 -19.71 12.91 9.50
C ILE A 219 -20.30 11.67 10.19
N LEU A 220 -20.80 11.87 11.41
CA LEU A 220 -21.61 10.91 12.15
C LEU A 220 -23.10 11.26 11.98
N PRO A 221 -23.86 10.54 11.14
CA PRO A 221 -25.30 10.66 11.11
C PRO A 221 -25.92 10.15 12.42
N THR A 222 -26.95 10.84 12.91
CA THR A 222 -27.56 10.55 14.22
C THR A 222 -29.00 10.02 14.13
N ASN A 223 -29.65 10.03 12.95
CA ASN A 223 -31.08 9.68 12.82
C ASN A 223 -31.51 8.99 11.50
N ARG A 224 -30.61 8.76 10.53
CA ARG A 224 -30.93 8.08 9.24
C ARG A 224 -30.00 6.89 8.92
N GLY A 225 -29.13 6.56 9.87
CA GLY A 225 -27.97 5.68 9.75
C GLY A 225 -26.97 6.12 10.83
N TYR A 226 -26.11 5.22 11.30
CA TYR A 226 -25.21 5.43 12.43
C TYR A 226 -23.77 5.13 12.07
N GLY A 227 -22.84 5.88 12.66
CA GLY A 227 -21.41 5.77 12.38
C GLY A 227 -21.01 6.33 11.01
N VAL A 228 -19.71 6.35 10.74
CA VAL A 228 -19.16 6.98 9.52
C VAL A 228 -19.58 6.29 8.22
N SER A 229 -20.09 5.06 8.31
CA SER A 229 -20.61 4.26 7.21
C SER A 229 -22.14 4.28 7.09
N GLY A 230 -22.85 4.95 8.00
CA GLY A 230 -24.31 5.13 7.92
C GLY A 230 -25.14 3.86 8.13
N ILE A 231 -24.74 2.95 9.01
CA ILE A 231 -25.45 1.68 9.25
C ILE A 231 -26.81 1.92 9.93
N LEU A 232 -27.88 1.38 9.37
CA LEU A 232 -29.24 1.46 9.95
C LEU A 232 -29.34 0.68 11.26
N GLU A 233 -30.18 1.15 12.19
CA GLU A 233 -30.38 0.51 13.51
C GLU A 233 -30.67 -0.98 13.42
N HIS A 234 -31.70 -1.35 12.66
CA HIS A 234 -32.09 -2.75 12.48
C HIS A 234 -31.00 -3.59 11.82
N THR A 235 -30.17 -2.99 10.97
CA THR A 235 -29.02 -3.65 10.34
C THR A 235 -27.93 -3.91 11.37
N ALA A 236 -27.60 -2.92 12.22
CA ALA A 236 -26.61 -3.08 13.29
C ALA A 236 -27.01 -4.20 14.27
N LEU A 237 -28.28 -4.20 14.70
CA LEU A 237 -28.82 -5.25 15.57
C LEU A 237 -28.81 -6.62 14.88
N ARG A 238 -29.16 -6.67 13.58
CA ARG A 238 -29.11 -7.91 12.81
C ARG A 238 -27.69 -8.45 12.66
N ILE A 239 -26.68 -7.60 12.43
CA ILE A 239 -25.27 -8.01 12.34
C ILE A 239 -24.89 -8.81 13.59
N GLU A 240 -25.11 -8.25 14.78
CA GLU A 240 -24.78 -8.95 16.04
C GLU A 240 -25.56 -10.25 16.19
N ASN A 241 -26.86 -10.23 15.95
CA ASN A 241 -27.73 -11.41 16.08
C ASN A 241 -27.28 -12.56 15.17
N THR A 242 -26.91 -12.25 13.92
CA THR A 242 -26.39 -13.22 12.96
C THR A 242 -25.13 -13.90 13.46
N LEU A 243 -24.23 -13.19 14.15
CA LEU A 243 -22.99 -13.79 14.68
C LEU A 243 -23.25 -14.94 15.66
N PHE A 244 -24.41 -14.99 16.31
CA PHE A 244 -24.75 -16.01 17.29
C PHE A 244 -25.71 -17.08 16.77
N LYS A 245 -26.05 -17.07 15.47
CA LYS A 245 -27.04 -17.97 14.86
C LYS A 245 -26.45 -18.82 13.73
N PRO A 246 -25.93 -20.02 14.03
CA PRO A 246 -25.31 -20.89 13.01
C PRO A 246 -26.22 -21.27 11.84
N ASN A 247 -27.54 -21.30 12.06
CA ASN A 247 -28.53 -21.63 11.03
C ASN A 247 -28.95 -20.42 10.18
N ASP A 248 -28.47 -19.22 10.50
CA ASP A 248 -28.75 -18.04 9.67
C ASP A 248 -27.94 -18.13 8.36
N PRO A 249 -28.54 -17.91 7.18
CA PRO A 249 -27.83 -17.99 5.90
C PRO A 249 -26.69 -16.98 5.76
N PHE A 250 -26.66 -15.93 6.59
CA PHE A 250 -25.60 -14.93 6.63
C PHE A 250 -24.55 -15.21 7.71
N TYR A 251 -24.64 -16.35 8.41
CA TYR A 251 -23.72 -16.70 9.47
C TYR A 251 -22.26 -16.81 8.97
N PRO A 252 -21.32 -15.99 9.49
CA PRO A 252 -19.97 -15.95 8.95
C PRO A 252 -19.00 -16.94 9.62
N GLY A 253 -19.46 -17.75 10.58
CA GLY A 253 -18.64 -18.71 11.32
C GLY A 253 -18.33 -18.29 12.76
N ASP A 254 -17.88 -19.26 13.56
CA ASP A 254 -17.69 -19.13 15.02
C ASP A 254 -16.60 -18.15 15.41
N TYR A 255 -15.58 -17.99 14.57
CA TYR A 255 -14.50 -17.05 14.78
C TYR A 255 -15.01 -15.63 15.12
N PHE A 256 -16.01 -15.14 14.37
CA PHE A 256 -16.48 -13.76 14.50
C PHE A 256 -17.28 -13.49 15.79
N LYS A 257 -17.75 -14.53 16.50
CA LYS A 257 -18.35 -14.38 17.83
C LYS A 257 -17.35 -13.81 18.85
N LYS A 258 -16.06 -14.06 18.63
CA LYS A 258 -14.98 -13.76 19.57
C LYS A 258 -14.41 -12.35 19.40
N ILE A 259 -14.73 -11.66 18.30
CA ILE A 259 -14.08 -10.38 17.95
C ILE A 259 -14.93 -9.15 18.33
N ILE A 260 -16.25 -9.28 18.49
CA ILE A 260 -17.06 -8.23 19.10
C ILE A 260 -17.03 -8.40 20.62
N ASN A 261 -16.62 -7.36 21.33
CA ASN A 261 -16.82 -7.31 22.77
C ASN A 261 -18.27 -6.97 23.10
N ILE A 262 -19.15 -7.97 23.22
CA ILE A 262 -20.55 -7.73 23.59
C ILE A 262 -20.74 -7.37 25.07
N ARG A 263 -19.74 -7.67 25.92
CA ARG A 263 -19.77 -7.52 27.39
C ARG A 263 -19.04 -6.28 27.91
N ASP A 264 -18.53 -5.42 27.04
CA ASP A 264 -17.83 -4.20 27.45
C ASP A 264 -18.70 -3.31 28.37
N SER A 265 -18.10 -2.67 29.38
CA SER A 265 -18.79 -1.60 30.13
C SER A 265 -18.90 -0.30 29.32
N PHE A 266 -18.17 -0.26 28.22
CA PHE A 266 -18.19 0.75 27.18
C PHE A 266 -19.38 0.54 26.22
N PRO A 267 -19.88 1.59 25.55
CA PRO A 267 -19.55 3.02 25.69
C PRO A 267 -20.43 3.76 26.73
N ASP A 268 -20.02 4.98 27.10
CA ASP A 268 -20.86 5.90 27.88
C ASP A 268 -22.24 6.04 27.19
N ARG A 269 -23.31 6.01 27.99
CA ARG A 269 -24.65 6.15 27.42
C ARG A 269 -24.88 7.59 27.03
N VAL A 270 -24.94 7.88 25.73
CA VAL A 270 -25.61 9.09 25.24
C VAL A 270 -27.07 8.99 25.65
N VAL A 271 -27.50 9.82 26.61
CA VAL A 271 -28.88 9.88 27.09
C VAL A 271 -29.57 11.02 26.37
N ASP A 272 -30.39 10.70 25.38
CA ASP A 272 -31.24 11.66 24.66
C ASP A 272 -32.63 11.08 24.38
N THR A 273 -33.44 11.80 23.61
CA THR A 273 -34.82 11.41 23.26
C THR A 273 -34.87 10.38 22.12
N ILE A 274 -33.75 10.01 21.50
CA ILE A 274 -33.70 9.11 20.36
C ILE A 274 -33.75 7.66 20.86
N ARG A 275 -34.84 6.95 20.55
CA ARG A 275 -35.09 5.57 21.02
C ARG A 275 -33.93 4.61 20.72
N ALA A 276 -33.35 4.70 19.52
CA ALA A 276 -32.27 3.83 19.07
C ALA A 276 -31.02 3.91 19.96
N HIS A 277 -30.74 5.08 20.54
CA HIS A 277 -29.57 5.28 21.40
C HIS A 277 -29.67 4.48 22.70
N ARG A 278 -30.84 3.95 23.06
CA ARG A 278 -30.94 3.00 24.18
C ARG A 278 -30.18 1.69 23.93
N HIS A 279 -29.93 1.34 22.66
CA HIS A 279 -29.19 0.14 22.30
C HIS A 279 -27.69 0.38 22.40
N LYS A 280 -27.00 -0.45 23.20
CA LYS A 280 -25.54 -0.44 23.32
C LYS A 280 -24.82 -0.60 21.98
N THR A 281 -25.37 -1.42 21.09
CA THR A 281 -24.94 -1.60 19.70
C THR A 281 -24.87 -0.26 18.95
N ILE A 282 -25.87 0.61 19.14
CA ILE A 282 -25.93 1.92 18.49
C ILE A 282 -24.98 2.91 19.16
N GLN A 283 -24.87 2.85 20.49
CA GLN A 283 -23.91 3.67 21.24
C GLN A 283 -22.48 3.49 20.72
N ARG A 284 -22.07 2.24 20.38
CA ARG A 284 -20.75 1.97 19.79
C ARG A 284 -20.53 2.65 18.43
N LEU A 285 -21.60 2.88 17.67
CA LEU A 285 -21.52 3.50 16.34
C LEU A 285 -21.52 5.03 16.40
N ILE A 286 -22.10 5.64 17.44
CA ILE A 286 -22.22 7.11 17.57
C ILE A 286 -21.14 7.75 18.43
N GLN A 287 -20.25 6.94 19.00
CA GLN A 287 -19.19 7.46 19.83
C GLN A 287 -18.23 8.36 19.02
N GLY A 288 -18.02 9.57 19.53
CA GLY A 288 -17.08 10.52 18.92
C GLY A 288 -15.61 10.11 19.13
N GLY A 289 -14.78 10.39 18.13
CA GLY A 289 -13.32 10.32 18.22
C GLY A 289 -12.69 8.97 17.86
N ASP A 290 -13.36 7.85 18.15
CA ASP A 290 -12.93 6.51 17.71
C ASP A 290 -14.01 5.86 16.84
N HIS A 291 -13.72 5.74 15.54
CA HIS A 291 -14.64 5.14 14.57
C HIS A 291 -14.44 3.62 14.40
N TYR A 292 -13.61 2.98 15.24
CA TYR A 292 -13.30 1.54 15.15
C TYR A 292 -14.55 0.67 15.00
N TYR A 293 -15.59 0.89 15.82
CA TYR A 293 -16.80 0.08 15.75
C TYR A 293 -17.61 0.33 14.47
N SER A 294 -17.59 1.54 13.90
CA SER A 294 -18.20 1.80 12.59
C SER A 294 -17.54 0.97 11.49
N TYR A 295 -16.21 0.89 11.50
CA TYR A 295 -15.47 0.04 10.56
C TYR A 295 -15.70 -1.45 10.84
N LEU A 296 -15.72 -1.86 12.11
CA LEU A 296 -15.95 -3.26 12.50
C LEU A 296 -17.31 -3.77 12.03
N TYR A 297 -18.39 -3.02 12.26
CA TYR A 297 -19.71 -3.45 11.83
C TYR A 297 -19.85 -3.42 10.31
N THR A 298 -19.17 -2.48 9.64
CA THR A 298 -19.08 -2.46 8.17
C THR A 298 -18.43 -3.75 7.67
N ALA A 299 -17.23 -4.08 8.17
CA ALA A 299 -16.51 -5.28 7.78
C ALA A 299 -17.30 -6.57 8.09
N LEU A 300 -17.98 -6.63 9.24
CA LEU A 300 -18.82 -7.76 9.59
C LEU A 300 -20.03 -7.91 8.67
N LEU A 301 -20.69 -6.81 8.31
CA LEU A 301 -21.80 -6.85 7.34
C LEU A 301 -21.32 -7.36 5.98
N LEU A 302 -20.19 -6.86 5.49
CA LEU A 302 -19.59 -7.32 4.23
C LEU A 302 -19.21 -8.80 4.31
N ARG A 303 -18.67 -9.26 5.44
CA ARG A 303 -18.36 -10.67 5.69
C ARG A 303 -19.61 -11.54 5.67
N GLN A 304 -20.70 -11.08 6.28
CA GLN A 304 -21.98 -11.80 6.29
C GLN A 304 -22.57 -11.92 4.87
N PHE A 305 -22.43 -10.89 4.03
CA PHE A 305 -22.78 -11.00 2.61
C PHE A 305 -21.88 -11.99 1.86
N GLN A 306 -20.57 -11.93 2.06
CA GLN A 306 -19.64 -12.88 1.46
C GLN A 306 -20.01 -14.32 1.83
N SER A 307 -20.24 -14.61 3.11
CA SER A 307 -20.62 -15.95 3.56
C SER A 307 -21.94 -16.44 2.97
N HIS A 308 -22.95 -15.56 2.87
CA HIS A 308 -24.20 -15.91 2.20
C HIS A 308 -23.99 -16.29 0.73
N TRP A 309 -23.15 -15.53 0.01
CA TRP A 309 -22.87 -15.78 -1.40
C TRP A 309 -22.01 -17.04 -1.61
N GLU A 310 -21.00 -17.25 -0.77
CA GLU A 310 -20.13 -18.43 -0.80
C GLU A 310 -20.92 -19.72 -0.57
N SER A 311 -21.93 -19.68 0.32
CA SER A 311 -22.82 -20.83 0.58
C SER A 311 -23.60 -21.28 -0.67
N LYS A 312 -23.66 -20.45 -1.70
CA LYS A 312 -24.33 -20.72 -2.99
C LYS A 312 -23.34 -20.83 -4.16
N GLY A 313 -22.04 -20.93 -3.88
CA GLY A 313 -21.01 -21.08 -4.91
C GLY A 313 -20.63 -19.79 -5.64
N PHE A 314 -21.02 -18.63 -5.13
CA PHE A 314 -20.65 -17.33 -5.68
C PHE A 314 -19.70 -16.59 -4.74
N THR A 315 -18.87 -15.68 -5.26
CA THR A 315 -17.97 -14.86 -4.45
C THR A 315 -18.14 -13.38 -4.74
N LEU A 316 -18.04 -12.55 -3.70
CA LEU A 316 -18.07 -11.10 -3.80
C LEU A 316 -16.67 -10.48 -3.63
N ALA A 317 -15.61 -11.29 -3.50
CA ALA A 317 -14.27 -10.82 -3.15
C ALA A 317 -13.69 -9.74 -4.08
N ASN A 318 -14.05 -9.78 -5.36
CA ASN A 318 -13.63 -8.79 -6.36
C ASN A 318 -14.83 -8.01 -6.93
N ARG A 319 -15.93 -7.92 -6.17
CA ARG A 319 -17.18 -7.27 -6.58
C ARG A 319 -17.54 -6.12 -5.62
N PRO A 320 -16.67 -5.10 -5.47
CA PRO A 320 -16.89 -3.98 -4.54
C PRO A 320 -18.22 -3.26 -4.80
N GLU A 321 -18.67 -3.25 -6.05
CA GLU A 321 -19.91 -2.61 -6.48
C GLU A 321 -21.16 -3.39 -6.08
N VAL A 322 -21.08 -4.72 -6.06
CA VAL A 322 -22.16 -5.58 -5.54
C VAL A 322 -22.17 -5.50 -4.02
N LEU A 323 -21.00 -5.54 -3.37
CA LEU A 323 -20.89 -5.33 -1.93
C LEU A 323 -21.49 -4.00 -1.51
N GLY A 324 -21.15 -2.90 -2.19
CA GLY A 324 -21.73 -1.58 -1.95
C GLY A 324 -23.25 -1.54 -2.17
N THR A 325 -23.73 -2.20 -3.23
CA THR A 325 -25.17 -2.33 -3.51
C THR A 325 -25.89 -3.05 -2.36
N LEU A 326 -25.35 -4.17 -1.89
CA LEU A 326 -25.92 -4.96 -0.79
C LEU A 326 -25.83 -4.23 0.55
N PHE A 327 -24.71 -3.53 0.80
CA PHE A 327 -24.53 -2.69 1.98
C PHE A 327 -25.62 -1.61 2.06
N ASN A 328 -25.88 -0.92 0.95
CA ASN A 328 -26.88 0.13 0.88
C ASN A 328 -28.32 -0.38 0.97
N LEU A 329 -28.62 -1.54 0.37
CA LEU A 329 -29.98 -2.09 0.31
C LEU A 329 -30.34 -3.05 1.46
N GLY A 330 -29.34 -3.58 2.14
CA GLY A 330 -29.48 -4.54 3.24
C GLY A 330 -29.76 -5.98 2.81
N TYR A 331 -29.85 -6.87 3.81
CA TYR A 331 -29.98 -8.32 3.67
C TYR A 331 -31.09 -8.81 2.75
N GLN A 332 -32.23 -8.11 2.72
CA GLN A 332 -33.42 -8.52 1.96
C GLN A 332 -33.14 -8.59 0.44
N LYS A 333 -32.14 -7.84 -0.02
CA LYS A 333 -31.73 -7.79 -1.43
C LYS A 333 -30.55 -8.69 -1.76
N SER A 334 -29.94 -9.34 -0.77
CA SER A 334 -28.87 -10.32 -1.00
C SER A 334 -29.47 -11.59 -1.57
N LYS A 335 -29.35 -11.76 -2.89
CA LYS A 335 -29.81 -12.94 -3.64
C LYS A 335 -28.63 -13.44 -4.49
N PRO A 336 -27.87 -14.44 -4.02
CA PRO A 336 -26.72 -14.98 -4.73
C PRO A 336 -27.11 -15.46 -6.13
N LYS A 337 -26.37 -15.00 -7.14
CA LYS A 337 -26.59 -15.36 -8.55
C LYS A 337 -25.34 -15.07 -9.37
N LYS A 338 -25.23 -15.67 -10.56
CA LYS A 338 -24.08 -15.52 -11.45
C LYS A 338 -23.84 -14.07 -11.88
N ASP A 339 -24.92 -13.39 -12.24
CA ASP A 339 -24.88 -12.04 -12.80
C ASP A 339 -25.64 -11.06 -11.87
N PRO A 340 -25.05 -10.66 -10.72
CA PRO A 340 -25.61 -9.62 -9.86
C PRO A 340 -25.73 -8.30 -10.61
N GLN A 341 -26.83 -7.60 -10.36
CA GLN A 341 -27.02 -6.24 -10.83
C GLN A 341 -26.48 -5.27 -9.78
N VAL A 342 -25.90 -4.18 -10.27
CA VAL A 342 -25.30 -3.11 -9.48
C VAL A 342 -26.29 -1.97 -9.34
N GLY A 343 -26.40 -1.36 -8.16
CA GLY A 343 -27.35 -0.28 -7.93
C GLY A 343 -27.29 0.31 -6.52
N GLY A 344 -28.46 0.46 -5.90
CA GLY A 344 -28.63 1.17 -4.63
C GLY A 344 -29.23 2.56 -4.81
N SER A 345 -29.28 3.33 -3.73
CA SER A 345 -29.74 4.73 -3.74
C SER A 345 -28.91 5.55 -4.71
N THR A 346 -29.56 6.45 -5.44
CA THR A 346 -28.86 7.38 -6.32
C THR A 346 -28.67 8.73 -5.68
N PHE A 347 -27.55 9.38 -5.95
CA PHE A 347 -27.25 10.74 -5.52
C PHE A 347 -26.42 11.44 -6.59
N LYS A 348 -26.36 12.78 -6.55
CA LYS A 348 -25.51 13.55 -7.46
C LYS A 348 -24.18 13.85 -6.77
N VAL A 349 -23.10 13.98 -7.52
CA VAL A 349 -21.86 14.62 -7.06
C VAL A 349 -21.47 15.53 -8.21
N GLY A 350 -21.51 16.84 -7.99
CA GLY A 350 -21.48 17.79 -9.11
C GLY A 350 -22.74 17.64 -9.97
N ASP A 351 -22.51 17.50 -11.28
CA ASP A 351 -23.58 17.36 -12.26
C ASP A 351 -23.86 15.89 -12.62
N LYS A 352 -22.96 14.97 -12.27
CA LYS A 352 -23.13 13.53 -12.53
C LYS A 352 -23.94 12.83 -11.44
N LYS A 353 -24.84 11.95 -11.90
CA LYS A 353 -25.64 11.06 -11.07
C LYS A 353 -24.92 9.73 -10.86
N TYR A 354 -24.82 9.30 -9.61
CA TYR A 354 -24.18 8.06 -9.19
C TYR A 354 -25.19 7.10 -8.54
N THR A 355 -24.91 5.80 -8.64
CA THR A 355 -25.50 4.77 -7.76
C THR A 355 -24.50 4.45 -6.64
N PHE A 356 -24.99 4.02 -5.48
CA PHE A 356 -24.13 3.64 -4.36
C PHE A 356 -23.14 2.53 -4.72
N GLY A 357 -23.58 1.49 -5.43
CA GLY A 357 -22.69 0.44 -5.93
C GLY A 357 -21.69 0.95 -6.96
N GLY A 358 -22.14 1.79 -7.91
CA GLY A 358 -21.26 2.34 -8.96
C GLY A 358 -20.10 3.17 -8.39
N ILE A 359 -20.35 4.03 -7.41
CA ILE A 359 -19.29 4.81 -6.77
C ILE A 359 -18.29 3.92 -5.99
N CYS A 360 -18.76 2.80 -5.42
CA CYS A 360 -17.87 1.84 -4.76
C CYS A 360 -16.90 1.21 -5.77
N PHE A 361 -17.38 0.89 -6.99
CA PHE A 361 -16.51 0.42 -8.07
C PHE A 361 -15.45 1.47 -8.45
N GLU A 362 -15.92 2.69 -8.73
CA GLU A 362 -15.05 3.77 -9.19
C GLU A 362 -13.95 4.05 -8.17
N PHE A 363 -14.28 4.23 -6.89
CA PHE A 363 -13.26 4.43 -5.86
C PHE A 363 -12.32 3.22 -5.70
N TYR A 364 -12.87 1.99 -5.68
CA TYR A 364 -12.05 0.81 -5.45
C TYR A 364 -10.94 0.67 -6.51
N TYR A 365 -11.18 1.09 -7.76
CA TYR A 365 -10.22 0.99 -8.86
C TYR A 365 -9.62 2.33 -9.31
N SER A 366 -9.90 3.46 -8.66
CA SER A 366 -9.42 4.78 -9.11
C SER A 366 -7.94 5.05 -8.86
N GLY A 367 -7.30 4.29 -7.98
CA GLY A 367 -5.95 4.59 -7.47
C GLY A 367 -5.92 5.63 -6.34
N GLU A 368 -7.04 6.28 -6.03
CA GLU A 368 -7.15 7.20 -4.89
C GLU A 368 -6.93 6.46 -3.58
N LEU A 369 -6.07 6.97 -2.70
CA LEU A 369 -5.67 6.33 -1.42
C LEU A 369 -5.00 4.95 -1.59
N GLN A 370 -4.42 4.63 -2.76
CA GLN A 370 -3.78 3.34 -3.00
C GLN A 370 -2.57 3.09 -2.08
N LYS A 371 -1.85 4.14 -1.69
CA LYS A 371 -0.69 4.03 -0.79
C LYS A 371 -1.12 3.63 0.63
N GLU A 372 -2.21 4.22 1.12
CA GLU A 372 -2.68 4.04 2.49
C GLU A 372 -3.58 2.79 2.63
N PHE A 373 -4.38 2.52 1.60
CA PHE A 373 -5.31 1.40 1.52
C PHE A 373 -5.16 0.70 0.16
N PRO A 374 -4.12 -0.13 -0.01
CA PRO A 374 -3.84 -0.78 -1.29
C PRO A 374 -4.88 -1.85 -1.64
N ILE A 375 -5.08 -2.06 -2.94
CA ILE A 375 -5.69 -3.29 -3.47
C ILE A 375 -4.69 -4.44 -3.27
N THR A 376 -5.09 -5.44 -2.52
CA THR A 376 -4.31 -6.62 -2.17
C THR A 376 -4.59 -7.83 -3.07
N GLY A 377 -5.68 -7.78 -3.84
CA GLY A 377 -6.18 -8.92 -4.61
C GLY A 377 -6.84 -10.00 -3.75
N ARG A 378 -6.90 -9.81 -2.42
CA ARG A 378 -7.56 -10.71 -1.47
C ARG A 378 -8.59 -9.92 -0.65
N GLY A 379 -9.75 -9.63 -1.24
CA GLY A 379 -10.81 -8.87 -0.56
C GLY A 379 -11.31 -9.52 0.74
N PHE A 380 -11.25 -10.85 0.82
CA PHE A 380 -11.61 -11.63 2.00
C PHE A 380 -10.60 -12.75 2.27
N ILE A 381 -10.02 -12.77 3.46
CA ILE A 381 -9.23 -13.90 3.96
C ILE A 381 -10.20 -15.01 4.40
N PRO A 382 -9.97 -16.28 4.05
CA PRO A 382 -10.77 -17.41 4.54
C PRO A 382 -10.76 -17.53 6.07
N VAL A 383 -11.88 -17.97 6.65
CA VAL A 383 -12.06 -18.03 8.12
C VAL A 383 -11.03 -18.95 8.79
N LYS A 384 -10.75 -20.12 8.21
CA LYS A 384 -9.74 -21.06 8.74
C LYS A 384 -8.34 -20.44 8.80
N GLU A 385 -7.99 -19.61 7.83
CA GLU A 385 -6.71 -18.91 7.81
C GLU A 385 -6.68 -17.79 8.87
N LEU A 386 -7.78 -17.04 9.02
CA LEU A 386 -7.92 -16.03 10.06
C LEU A 386 -7.79 -16.59 11.47
N GLU A 387 -8.38 -17.76 11.73
CA GLU A 387 -8.28 -18.45 13.01
C GLU A 387 -6.84 -18.73 13.39
N VAL A 388 -6.00 -19.11 12.42
CA VAL A 388 -4.57 -19.36 12.64
C VAL A 388 -3.82 -18.04 12.85
N ILE A 389 -3.97 -17.08 11.93
CA ILE A 389 -3.25 -15.79 11.97
C ILE A 389 -3.54 -15.01 13.27
N ASN A 390 -4.79 -15.02 13.72
CA ASN A 390 -5.22 -14.21 14.86
C ASN A 390 -5.27 -14.97 16.18
N LYS A 391 -4.93 -16.28 16.21
CA LYS A 391 -4.90 -17.06 17.47
C LYS A 391 -4.12 -16.37 18.59
N PRO A 392 -2.89 -15.86 18.39
CA PRO A 392 -2.14 -15.21 19.47
C PRO A 392 -2.79 -13.91 19.98
N LEU A 393 -3.44 -13.17 19.08
CA LEU A 393 -4.15 -11.94 19.42
C LEU A 393 -5.40 -12.25 20.24
N ILE A 394 -6.19 -13.24 19.83
CA ILE A 394 -7.40 -13.68 20.54
C ILE A 394 -7.06 -14.22 21.92
N GLU A 395 -6.00 -15.01 22.05
CA GLU A 395 -5.52 -15.51 23.35
C GLU A 395 -5.13 -14.36 24.28
N ARG A 396 -4.43 -13.34 23.76
CA ARG A 396 -4.07 -12.14 24.51
C ARG A 396 -5.30 -11.33 24.95
N ILE A 397 -6.29 -11.17 24.07
CA ILE A 397 -7.56 -10.49 24.40
C ILE A 397 -8.29 -11.27 25.50
N ASN A 398 -8.43 -12.58 25.35
CA ASN A 398 -9.10 -13.43 26.33
C ASN A 398 -8.41 -13.39 27.69
N LYS A 399 -7.07 -13.37 27.72
CA LYS A 399 -6.30 -13.21 28.96
C LYS A 399 -6.62 -11.87 29.64
N ARG A 400 -6.61 -10.76 28.89
CA ARG A 400 -6.94 -9.43 29.41
C ARG A 400 -8.38 -9.35 29.93
N ILE A 401 -9.33 -9.97 29.24
CA ILE A 401 -10.74 -10.02 29.69
C ILE A 401 -10.83 -10.77 31.01
N LYS A 402 -10.24 -11.97 31.12
CA LYS A 402 -10.23 -12.74 32.38
C LYS A 402 -9.58 -11.98 33.53
N GLU A 403 -8.47 -11.29 33.28
CA GLU A 403 -7.80 -10.45 34.27
C GLU A 403 -8.68 -9.27 34.72
N ALA A 404 -9.41 -8.64 33.79
CA ALA A 404 -10.33 -7.56 34.10
C ALA A 404 -11.56 -8.04 34.89
N GLU A 405 -12.13 -9.18 34.51
CA GLU A 405 -13.25 -9.83 35.22
C GLU A 405 -12.83 -10.16 36.67
N LYS A 406 -11.67 -10.78 36.86
CA LYS A 406 -11.13 -11.11 38.20
C LYS A 406 -10.95 -9.86 39.06
N LYS A 407 -10.38 -8.78 38.50
CA LYS A 407 -10.24 -7.49 39.21
C LYS A 407 -11.61 -6.88 39.56
N GLY A 408 -12.59 -7.00 38.67
CA GLY A 408 -13.96 -6.54 38.90
C GLY A 408 -14.64 -7.29 40.06
N GLU A 409 -14.50 -8.61 40.10
CA GLU A 409 -15.02 -9.45 41.20
C GLU A 409 -14.36 -9.13 42.54
N GLU A 410 -13.04 -8.95 42.57
CA GLU A 410 -12.30 -8.56 43.77
C GLU A 410 -12.75 -7.17 44.29
N ALA A 411 -12.96 -6.21 43.38
CA ALA A 411 -13.47 -4.89 43.73
C ALA A 411 -14.91 -4.95 44.27
N ALA A 412 -15.78 -5.75 43.66
CA ALA A 412 -17.15 -5.93 44.12
C ALA A 412 -17.20 -6.56 45.53
N LYS A 413 -16.38 -7.59 45.79
CA LYS A 413 -16.26 -8.20 47.13
C LYS A 413 -15.77 -7.20 48.17
N LYS A 414 -14.78 -6.37 47.84
CA LYS A 414 -14.29 -5.31 48.74
C LYS A 414 -15.38 -4.27 49.05
N ARG A 415 -16.18 -3.87 48.06
CA ARG A 415 -17.32 -2.95 48.27
C ARG A 415 -18.39 -3.54 49.18
N GLN A 416 -18.79 -4.79 48.94
CA GLN A 416 -19.77 -5.48 49.80
C GLN A 416 -19.26 -5.63 51.25
N LEU A 417 -17.96 -5.90 51.44
CA LEU A 417 -17.37 -5.98 52.77
C LEU A 417 -17.32 -4.62 53.47
N ALA A 418 -17.05 -3.54 52.72
CA ALA A 418 -17.08 -2.18 53.25
C ALA A 418 -18.51 -1.77 53.64
N GLU A 419 -19.50 -2.02 52.78
CA GLU A 419 -20.92 -1.72 53.05
C GLU A 419 -21.44 -2.48 54.29
N LYS A 420 -21.09 -3.76 54.46
CA LYS A 420 -21.43 -4.51 55.67
C LYS A 420 -20.83 -3.90 56.94
N LYS A 421 -19.56 -3.50 56.91
CA LYS A 421 -18.89 -2.85 58.05
C LYS A 421 -19.47 -1.48 58.40
N THR A 422 -20.02 -0.76 57.42
CA THR A 422 -20.71 0.52 57.66
C THR A 422 -22.10 0.29 58.26
N THR A 423 -22.75 -0.82 57.94
CA THR A 423 -24.09 -1.16 58.45
C THR A 423 -24.05 -1.78 59.85
N GLU A 424 -22.94 -2.40 60.24
CA GLU A 424 -22.70 -2.94 61.60
C GLU A 424 -22.22 -1.88 62.62
N ASN A 425 -21.91 -0.67 62.18
CA ASN A 425 -21.46 0.46 63.03
C ASN A 425 -22.55 1.55 63.22
N ILE A 426 -23.80 1.23 62.88
CA ILE A 426 -25.02 2.00 63.19
C ILE A 426 -25.87 1.11 64.08
#